data_AF-A0A821NN63-F1
#
_entry.id   AF-A0A821NN63-F1
#
_cell.length_a   1.000
_cell.length_b   1.000
_cell.length_c   1.000
_cell.angle_alpha   90.00
_cell.angle_beta   90.00
_cell.angle_gamma   90.00
#
_symmetry.space_group_name_H-M   'P 1'
#
loop_
_entity.id
_entity.type
_entity.pdbx_description
1 polymer ?
#
loop_
_entity_poly.entity_id
_entity_poly.type
_entity_poly.pdbx_seq_one_letter_code
_entity_poly.pdbx_strand_id
1 'polypeptide(L)'
;VNTKKYFYPSRPIETELENITKSSFYQFLKLLPKGGNLHLHETQILDRKVLLESIKNSPEYDLLYICDQNDCIKNKYYLNYYKNNVPSGWTKVKDSNWTISNIIKKTTLIGILNDLKTPIYSTDAEARWNLADQHGVFNFYRDLLRYNVTRFNYMKLVLDHALEENIQLLESRTGLFGNLFYFDENGLRVTMNA
;
A
#
# COMPACT_ATOMS: atom_id res chain seq x y z
N VAL A 1 4.35 40.05 -1.71
CA VAL A 1 4.83 38.69 -1.36
C VAL A 1 4.33 37.71 -2.41
N ASN A 2 5.22 36.99 -3.09
CA ASN A 2 4.82 35.98 -4.10
C ASN A 2 4.28 34.74 -3.37
N THR A 3 2.96 34.64 -3.24
CA THR A 3 2.24 33.66 -2.41
C THR A 3 2.45 32.21 -2.85
N LYS A 4 2.76 31.97 -4.14
CA LYS A 4 2.98 30.62 -4.68
C LYS A 4 4.19 29.89 -4.07
N LYS A 5 5.25 30.62 -3.70
CA LYS A 5 6.47 30.00 -3.13
C LYS A 5 6.27 29.56 -1.68
N TYR A 6 5.31 30.12 -0.96
CA TYR A 6 5.10 29.85 0.48
C TYR A 6 3.82 29.09 0.80
N PHE A 7 2.99 28.78 -0.21
CA PHE A 7 1.74 28.04 -0.02
C PHE A 7 1.87 26.60 -0.49
N TYR A 8 2.19 25.68 0.44
CA TYR A 8 2.37 24.25 0.17
C TYR A 8 1.26 23.61 -0.66
N PRO A 9 -0.04 23.89 -0.41
CA PRO A 9 -1.12 23.26 -1.17
C PRO A 9 -1.18 23.64 -2.65
N SER A 10 -0.46 24.69 -3.09
CA SER A 10 -0.38 25.05 -4.52
C SER A 10 0.68 24.28 -5.31
N ARG A 11 1.40 23.37 -4.66
CA ARG A 11 2.50 22.60 -5.26
C ARG A 11 2.23 21.11 -5.19
N PRO A 12 2.85 20.30 -6.06
CA PRO A 12 2.62 18.86 -6.08
C PRO A 12 2.95 18.21 -4.73
N ILE A 13 2.10 17.29 -4.28
CA ILE A 13 2.25 16.66 -2.97
C ILE A 13 3.55 15.87 -2.87
N GLU A 14 4.02 15.28 -3.96
CA GLU A 14 5.29 14.55 -4.05
C GLU A 14 6.52 15.41 -3.70
N THR A 15 6.47 16.73 -3.92
CA THR A 15 7.58 17.64 -3.57
C THR A 15 7.41 18.29 -2.19
N GLU A 16 6.20 18.31 -1.63
CA GLU A 16 5.90 19.05 -0.41
C GLU A 16 5.48 18.19 0.79
N LEU A 17 5.25 16.88 0.61
CA LEU A 17 4.76 16.00 1.67
C LEU A 17 5.62 16.08 2.95
N GLU A 18 6.94 16.11 2.80
CA GLU A 18 7.86 16.26 3.94
C GLU A 18 7.73 17.62 4.63
N ASN A 19 7.56 18.70 3.87
CA ASN A 19 7.37 20.04 4.43
C ASN A 19 6.01 20.17 5.14
N ILE A 20 4.95 19.61 4.55
CA ILE A 20 3.59 19.61 5.11
C ILE A 20 3.61 18.86 6.45
N THR A 21 4.12 17.63 6.47
CA THR A 21 4.13 16.78 7.68
C THR A 21 4.95 17.36 8.82
N LYS A 22 6.01 18.13 8.54
CA LYS A 22 6.81 18.83 9.55
C LYS A 22 6.22 20.18 10.00
N SER A 23 5.22 20.71 9.30
CA SER A 23 4.66 22.02 9.63
C SER A 23 3.89 22.00 10.94
N SER A 24 4.01 23.07 11.74
CA SER A 24 3.26 23.22 12.99
C SER A 24 1.74 23.17 12.77
N PHE A 25 1.27 23.67 11.63
CA PHE A 25 -0.14 23.62 11.26
C PHE A 25 -0.63 22.18 11.04
N TYR A 26 0.14 21.34 10.34
CA TYR A 26 -0.20 19.92 10.19
C TYR A 26 -0.22 19.18 11.54
N GLN A 27 0.77 19.44 12.39
CA GLN A 27 0.81 18.87 13.75
C GLN A 27 -0.40 19.29 14.59
N PHE A 28 -0.88 20.53 14.44
CA PHE A 28 -2.14 20.96 15.03
C PHE A 28 -3.36 20.22 14.45
N LEU A 29 -3.44 20.05 13.12
CA LEU A 29 -4.53 19.30 12.47
C LEU A 29 -4.61 17.83 12.94
N LYS A 30 -3.48 17.22 13.28
CA LYS A 30 -3.45 15.86 13.84
C LYS A 30 -4.21 15.77 15.17
N LEU A 31 -4.15 16.80 16.01
CA LEU A 31 -4.80 16.83 17.32
C LEU A 31 -6.32 16.99 17.22
N LEU A 32 -6.85 17.55 16.13
CA LEU A 32 -8.27 17.80 15.99
C LEU A 32 -9.08 16.50 15.92
N PRO A 33 -10.24 16.41 16.62
CA PRO A 33 -11.17 15.30 16.48
C PRO A 33 -11.85 15.41 15.11
N LYS A 34 -11.44 14.55 14.18
CA LYS A 34 -11.88 14.63 12.77
C LYS A 34 -13.21 13.92 12.52
N GLY A 35 -13.80 13.29 13.53
CA GLY A 35 -15.06 12.58 13.40
C GLY A 35 -14.87 11.30 12.59
N GLY A 36 -15.56 11.21 11.45
CA GLY A 36 -15.50 10.04 10.56
C GLY A 36 -14.82 10.31 9.23
N ASN A 37 -14.11 9.32 8.70
CA ASN A 37 -13.67 9.29 7.33
C ASN A 37 -14.62 8.41 6.50
N LEU A 38 -15.32 9.05 5.54
CA LEU A 38 -16.43 8.44 4.80
C LEU A 38 -16.06 8.02 3.37
N HIS A 39 -14.81 8.24 2.96
CA HIS A 39 -14.37 7.94 1.60
C HIS A 39 -13.01 7.26 1.62
N LEU A 40 -13.03 5.95 1.83
CA LEU A 40 -11.84 5.11 1.84
C LEU A 40 -11.98 3.98 0.83
N HIS A 41 -10.87 3.58 0.24
CA HIS A 41 -10.76 2.32 -0.49
C HIS A 41 -10.07 1.32 0.41
N GLU A 42 -10.78 0.25 0.76
CA GLU A 42 -10.38 -0.72 1.78
C GLU A 42 -8.94 -1.25 1.64
N THR A 43 -8.46 -1.43 0.40
CA THR A 43 -7.12 -1.96 0.13
C THR A 43 -6.04 -0.88 0.08
N GLN A 44 -6.33 0.37 0.39
CA GLN A 44 -5.40 1.50 0.25
C GLN A 44 -5.46 2.47 1.43
N ILE A 45 -5.98 2.04 2.59
CA ILE A 45 -6.10 2.89 3.78
C ILE A 45 -4.76 3.00 4.51
N LEU A 46 -4.14 1.85 4.80
CA LEU A 46 -2.91 1.78 5.57
C LEU A 46 -1.68 2.11 4.71
N ASP A 47 -0.72 2.83 5.30
CA ASP A 47 0.61 3.01 4.70
C ASP A 47 1.22 1.62 4.40
N ARG A 48 1.62 1.43 3.15
CA ARG A 48 2.21 0.18 2.69
C ARG A 48 3.49 -0.17 3.44
N LYS A 49 4.27 0.82 3.89
CA LYS A 49 5.47 0.57 4.71
C LYS A 49 5.08 -0.07 6.04
N VAL A 50 4.03 0.45 6.70
CA VAL A 50 3.53 -0.10 7.97
C VAL A 50 3.09 -1.55 7.79
N LEU A 51 2.30 -1.84 6.75
CA LEU A 51 1.86 -3.21 6.47
C LEU A 51 3.06 -4.15 6.24
N LEU A 52 4.01 -3.74 5.39
CA LEU A 52 5.17 -4.58 5.04
C LEU A 52 6.12 -4.79 6.22
N GLU A 53 6.36 -3.77 7.05
CA GLU A 53 7.16 -3.93 8.28
C GLU A 53 6.45 -4.84 9.28
N SER A 54 5.12 -4.73 9.41
CA SER A 54 4.36 -5.65 10.26
C SER A 54 4.47 -7.10 9.78
N ILE A 55 4.35 -7.34 8.46
CA ILE A 55 4.55 -8.67 7.87
C ILE A 55 5.98 -9.15 8.09
N LYS A 56 6.99 -8.30 7.86
CA LYS A 56 8.40 -8.65 8.06
C LYS A 56 8.71 -9.10 9.50
N ASN A 57 8.01 -8.55 10.47
CA ASN A 57 8.14 -8.88 11.89
C ASN A 57 7.20 -10.03 12.34
N SER A 58 6.60 -10.76 11.39
CA SER A 58 5.69 -11.86 11.64
C SER A 58 6.15 -13.15 10.95
N PRO A 59 5.68 -14.34 11.38
CA PRO A 59 5.99 -15.60 10.72
C PRO A 59 5.60 -15.62 9.23
N GLU A 60 4.61 -14.84 8.83
CA GLU A 60 4.15 -14.71 7.45
C GLU A 60 5.22 -14.18 6.49
N TYR A 61 6.28 -13.54 7.00
CA TYR A 61 7.38 -13.08 6.15
C TYR A 61 8.04 -14.23 5.39
N ASP A 62 8.10 -15.42 5.99
CA ASP A 62 8.66 -16.62 5.36
C ASP A 62 7.82 -17.15 4.20
N LEU A 63 6.59 -16.67 4.06
CA LEU A 63 5.68 -17.05 2.98
C LEU A 63 5.61 -15.97 1.90
N LEU A 64 6.27 -14.82 2.07
CA LEU A 64 6.09 -13.65 1.21
C LEU A 64 6.92 -13.76 -0.07
N TYR A 65 6.23 -13.71 -1.21
CA TYR A 65 6.84 -13.66 -2.53
C TYR A 65 6.43 -12.39 -3.26
N ILE A 66 7.36 -11.85 -4.04
CA ILE A 66 7.14 -10.77 -4.98
C ILE A 66 7.36 -11.30 -6.38
N CYS A 67 6.51 -10.87 -7.29
CA CYS A 67 6.72 -11.07 -8.71
C CYS A 67 7.09 -9.70 -9.32
N ASP A 68 8.21 -9.67 -10.04
CA ASP A 68 8.71 -8.48 -10.72
C ASP A 68 7.91 -8.25 -12.01
N GLN A 69 7.78 -6.99 -12.41
CA GLN A 69 7.04 -6.52 -13.57
C GLN A 69 7.39 -7.29 -14.85
N ASN A 70 8.62 -7.76 -15.04
CA ASN A 70 9.01 -8.47 -16.26
C ASN A 70 8.55 -9.92 -16.32
N ASP A 71 8.28 -10.54 -15.18
CA ASP A 71 8.03 -11.98 -15.06
C ASP A 71 6.58 -12.30 -14.64
N CYS A 72 5.77 -11.27 -14.34
CA CYS A 72 4.39 -11.44 -13.91
C CYS A 72 3.35 -11.39 -15.03
N ILE A 73 2.24 -12.06 -14.74
CA ILE A 73 0.97 -11.88 -15.44
C ILE A 73 0.64 -10.37 -15.53
N LYS A 74 0.44 -9.87 -16.75
CA LYS A 74 0.09 -8.47 -17.10
C LYS A 74 1.20 -7.43 -16.91
N ASN A 75 2.45 -7.82 -16.76
CA ASN A 75 3.59 -6.91 -16.61
C ASN A 75 3.41 -5.88 -15.48
N LYS A 76 3.04 -6.34 -14.29
CA LYS A 76 2.79 -5.52 -13.08
C LYS A 76 3.45 -6.16 -11.87
N TYR A 77 3.82 -5.35 -10.87
CA TYR A 77 4.28 -5.87 -9.59
C TYR A 77 3.13 -6.50 -8.80
N TYR A 78 3.39 -7.65 -8.18
CA TYR A 78 2.45 -8.30 -7.25
C TYR A 78 3.18 -8.85 -6.03
N LEU A 79 2.51 -8.79 -4.87
CA LEU A 79 2.87 -9.53 -3.67
C LEU A 79 1.79 -10.55 -3.33
N ASN A 80 2.23 -11.75 -2.94
CA ASN A 80 1.35 -12.79 -2.47
C ASN A 80 2.08 -13.74 -1.52
N TYR A 81 1.30 -14.60 -0.85
CA TYR A 81 1.83 -15.67 -0.03
C TYR A 81 1.83 -17.00 -0.78
N TYR A 82 2.90 -17.77 -0.62
CA TYR A 82 2.98 -19.15 -1.07
C TYR A 82 3.72 -19.99 -0.03
N LYS A 83 3.20 -21.18 0.25
CA LYS A 83 3.85 -22.20 1.07
C LYS A 83 4.40 -23.33 0.20
N ASN A 84 3.59 -23.79 -0.75
CA ASN A 84 3.92 -24.78 -1.78
C ASN A 84 3.48 -24.27 -3.16
N ASN A 85 3.97 -24.90 -4.24
CA ASN A 85 3.57 -24.63 -5.64
C ASN A 85 3.74 -23.15 -6.05
N VAL A 86 4.90 -22.56 -5.78
CA VAL A 86 5.23 -21.19 -6.17
C VAL A 86 5.20 -21.08 -7.70
N PRO A 87 4.43 -20.16 -8.29
CA PRO A 87 4.41 -19.98 -9.74
C PRO A 87 5.76 -19.47 -10.26
N SER A 88 6.08 -19.79 -11.51
CA SER A 88 7.26 -19.23 -12.18
C SER A 88 7.24 -17.69 -12.18
N GLY A 89 8.41 -17.06 -12.07
CA GLY A 89 8.57 -15.60 -12.01
C GLY A 89 8.40 -14.98 -10.61
N TRP A 90 8.00 -15.76 -9.60
CA TRP A 90 7.90 -15.29 -8.22
C TRP A 90 9.20 -15.52 -7.47
N THR A 91 9.68 -14.48 -6.80
CA THR A 91 10.89 -14.47 -5.99
C THR A 91 10.53 -14.32 -4.52
N LYS A 92 11.11 -15.15 -3.66
CA LYS A 92 10.89 -15.06 -2.22
C LYS A 92 11.56 -13.80 -1.68
N VAL A 93 10.80 -12.94 -0.99
CA VAL A 93 11.30 -11.62 -0.56
C VAL A 93 12.49 -11.76 0.38
N LYS A 94 12.39 -12.67 1.36
CA LYS A 94 13.43 -12.91 2.39
C LYS A 94 14.78 -13.35 1.80
N ASP A 95 14.77 -14.07 0.69
CA ASP A 95 15.97 -14.68 0.09
C ASP A 95 16.48 -13.88 -1.12
N SER A 96 16.06 -12.61 -1.24
CA SER A 96 16.32 -11.78 -2.42
C SER A 96 16.85 -10.39 -2.04
N ASN A 97 17.21 -9.61 -3.05
CA ASN A 97 17.64 -8.22 -2.87
C ASN A 97 16.47 -7.23 -2.68
N TRP A 98 15.23 -7.73 -2.55
CA TRP A 98 14.06 -6.90 -2.31
C TRP A 98 14.03 -6.40 -0.87
N THR A 99 14.18 -5.09 -0.71
CA THR A 99 13.95 -4.40 0.56
C THR A 99 12.55 -3.77 0.56
N ILE A 100 11.97 -3.54 1.75
CA ILE A 100 10.71 -2.79 1.88
C ILE A 100 10.82 -1.43 1.18
N SER A 101 11.95 -0.73 1.34
CA SER A 101 12.20 0.56 0.67
C SER A 101 12.10 0.44 -0.86
N ASN A 102 12.76 -0.56 -1.46
CA ASN A 102 12.73 -0.79 -2.90
C ASN A 102 11.31 -1.16 -3.38
N ILE A 103 10.57 -1.94 -2.59
CA ILE A 103 9.16 -2.26 -2.87
C ILE A 103 8.32 -0.99 -2.89
N ILE A 104 8.38 -0.14 -1.85
CA ILE A 104 7.62 1.10 -1.77
C ILE A 104 7.93 2.02 -2.95
N LYS A 105 9.22 2.17 -3.27
CA LYS A 105 9.70 2.99 -4.37
C LYS A 105 9.09 2.58 -5.72
N LYS A 106 8.98 1.28 -5.98
CA LYS A 106 8.50 0.76 -7.28
C LYS A 106 6.98 0.61 -7.39
N THR A 107 6.27 0.65 -6.27
CA THR A 107 4.86 0.20 -6.23
C THR A 107 3.90 1.27 -5.74
N THR A 108 4.37 2.37 -5.15
CA THR A 108 3.53 3.50 -4.74
C THR A 108 3.62 4.62 -5.77
N LEU A 109 2.52 5.35 -6.01
CA LEU A 109 2.53 6.43 -7.00
C LEU A 109 3.60 7.50 -6.68
N ILE A 110 3.73 7.92 -5.43
CA ILE A 110 4.77 8.89 -5.02
C ILE A 110 6.17 8.29 -5.20
N GLY A 111 6.39 7.02 -4.83
CA GLY A 111 7.66 6.35 -5.04
C GLY A 111 8.07 6.30 -6.51
N ILE A 112 7.13 5.97 -7.39
CA ILE A 112 7.35 5.88 -8.84
C ILE A 112 7.63 7.27 -9.41
N LEU A 113 6.81 8.26 -9.09
CA LEU A 113 6.99 9.64 -9.56
C LEU A 113 8.34 10.23 -9.14
N ASN A 114 8.82 9.90 -7.93
CA ASN A 114 10.15 10.33 -7.47
C ASN A 114 11.31 9.61 -8.17
N ASP A 115 11.08 8.41 -8.74
CA ASP A 115 12.09 7.65 -9.47
C ASP A 115 12.10 7.97 -10.98
N LEU A 116 10.98 8.47 -11.52
CA LEU A 116 10.86 8.83 -12.92
C LEU A 116 11.76 10.02 -13.27
N LYS A 117 12.61 9.82 -14.28
CA LYS A 117 13.46 10.87 -14.85
C LYS A 117 12.69 11.90 -15.68
N THR A 118 11.42 11.62 -15.99
CA THR A 118 10.54 12.50 -16.76
C THR A 118 9.35 12.92 -15.90
N PRO A 119 9.11 14.22 -15.69
CA PRO A 119 8.02 14.68 -14.83
C PRO A 119 6.67 14.40 -15.51
N ILE A 120 5.83 13.60 -14.86
CA ILE A 120 4.39 13.63 -15.13
C ILE A 120 3.83 14.83 -14.37
N TYR A 121 3.16 15.75 -15.08
CA TYR A 121 2.54 16.91 -14.46
C TYR A 121 1.47 16.47 -13.46
N SER A 122 1.43 17.11 -12.29
CA SER A 122 0.48 16.76 -11.21
C SER A 122 -0.99 16.86 -11.62
N THR A 123 -1.29 17.67 -12.64
CA THR A 123 -2.63 17.90 -13.20
C THR A 123 -3.04 16.90 -14.28
N ASP A 124 -2.12 16.09 -14.79
CA ASP A 124 -2.43 15.06 -15.79
C ASP A 124 -2.94 13.79 -15.10
N ALA A 125 -4.25 13.77 -14.84
CA ALA A 125 -4.89 12.66 -14.14
C ALA A 125 -4.76 11.34 -14.91
N GLU A 126 -4.93 11.37 -16.24
CA GLU A 126 -4.90 10.17 -17.08
C GLU A 126 -3.51 9.53 -17.08
N ALA A 127 -2.45 10.32 -17.28
CA ALA A 127 -1.08 9.81 -17.23
C ALA A 127 -0.75 9.19 -15.87
N ARG A 128 -1.20 9.81 -14.76
CA ARG A 128 -0.97 9.29 -13.40
C ARG A 128 -1.74 7.99 -13.15
N TRP A 129 -2.99 7.89 -13.63
CA TRP A 129 -3.77 6.66 -13.56
C TRP A 129 -3.12 5.52 -14.36
N ASN A 130 -2.69 5.80 -15.58
CA ASN A 130 -2.02 4.82 -16.44
C ASN A 130 -0.70 4.35 -15.81
N LEU A 131 0.11 5.27 -15.29
CA LEU A 131 1.34 4.92 -14.58
C LEU A 131 1.06 4.04 -13.35
N ALA A 132 0.09 4.44 -12.53
CA ALA A 132 -0.27 3.68 -11.34
C ALA A 132 -0.74 2.26 -11.69
N ASP A 133 -1.54 2.11 -12.76
CA ASP A 133 -2.00 0.80 -13.22
C ASP A 133 -0.87 -0.06 -13.79
N GLN A 134 0.03 0.51 -14.61
CA GLN A 134 1.21 -0.18 -15.17
C GLN A 134 2.14 -0.74 -14.09
N HIS A 135 2.26 -0.06 -12.95
CA HIS A 135 3.06 -0.51 -11.82
C HIS A 135 2.26 -1.34 -10.80
N GLY A 136 0.98 -1.60 -11.06
CA GLY A 136 0.12 -2.40 -10.19
C GLY A 136 -0.24 -1.74 -8.86
N VAL A 137 -0.12 -0.41 -8.72
CA VAL A 137 -0.32 0.33 -7.44
C VAL A 137 -1.58 -0.11 -6.71
N PHE A 138 -2.69 -0.29 -7.43
CA PHE A 138 -4.01 -0.59 -6.86
C PHE A 138 -4.23 -2.07 -6.50
N ASN A 139 -3.53 -2.98 -7.15
CA ASN A 139 -3.69 -4.43 -6.96
C ASN A 139 -2.50 -5.09 -6.25
N PHE A 140 -1.43 -4.33 -6.00
CA PHE A 140 -0.13 -4.81 -5.56
C PHE A 140 -0.18 -5.81 -4.40
N TYR A 141 -0.92 -5.50 -3.33
CA TYR A 141 -1.07 -6.38 -2.17
C TYR A 141 -2.49 -6.91 -1.97
N ARG A 142 -3.37 -6.79 -2.99
CA ARG A 142 -4.78 -7.17 -2.85
C ARG A 142 -4.93 -8.62 -2.37
N ASP A 143 -4.12 -9.54 -2.88
CA ASP A 143 -4.17 -10.94 -2.47
C ASP A 143 -3.56 -11.19 -1.09
N LEU A 144 -2.59 -10.39 -0.63
CA LEU A 144 -2.09 -10.46 0.75
C LEU A 144 -3.22 -10.21 1.75
N LEU A 145 -4.11 -9.25 1.45
CA LEU A 145 -5.26 -8.93 2.30
C LEU A 145 -6.38 -9.98 2.26
N ARG A 146 -6.26 -11.02 1.42
CA ARG A 146 -7.17 -12.16 1.47
C ARG A 146 -6.66 -13.27 2.37
N TYR A 147 -5.38 -13.26 2.74
CA TYR A 147 -4.88 -14.18 3.75
C TYR A 147 -5.40 -13.75 5.12
N ASN A 148 -6.09 -14.65 5.81
CA ASN A 148 -6.87 -14.33 7.01
C ASN A 148 -6.02 -13.64 8.10
N VAL A 149 -4.80 -14.13 8.39
CA VAL A 149 -3.93 -13.55 9.42
C VAL A 149 -3.55 -12.12 9.05
N THR A 150 -3.03 -11.91 7.84
CA THR A 150 -2.66 -10.57 7.35
C THR A 150 -3.87 -9.64 7.26
N ARG A 151 -5.05 -10.16 6.94
CA ARG A 151 -6.29 -9.39 6.89
C ARG A 151 -6.68 -8.85 8.26
N PHE A 152 -6.72 -9.69 9.29
CA PHE A 152 -7.08 -9.24 10.64
C PHE A 152 -6.04 -8.28 11.21
N ASN A 153 -4.75 -8.54 10.97
CA ASN A 153 -3.69 -7.63 11.34
C ASN A 153 -3.79 -6.28 10.61
N TYR A 154 -4.08 -6.28 9.30
CA TYR A 154 -4.32 -5.06 8.52
C TYR A 154 -5.48 -4.24 9.10
N MET A 155 -6.61 -4.86 9.40
CA MET A 155 -7.77 -4.16 9.97
C MET A 155 -7.42 -3.56 11.34
N LYS A 156 -6.70 -4.29 12.19
CA LYS A 156 -6.22 -3.77 13.47
C LYS A 156 -5.34 -2.54 13.26
N LEU A 157 -4.33 -2.62 12.40
CA LEU A 157 -3.43 -1.51 12.11
C LEU A 157 -4.17 -0.30 11.54
N VAL A 158 -5.16 -0.50 10.67
CA VAL A 158 -6.01 0.60 10.17
C VAL A 158 -6.72 1.32 11.32
N LEU A 159 -7.29 0.59 12.27
CA LEU A 159 -7.96 1.18 13.43
C LEU A 159 -6.98 1.89 14.36
N ASP A 160 -5.82 1.29 14.65
CA ASP A 160 -4.77 1.90 15.47
C ASP A 160 -4.31 3.24 14.87
N HIS A 161 -4.02 3.25 13.56
CA HIS A 161 -3.61 4.47 12.85
C HIS A 161 -4.73 5.52 12.74
N ALA A 162 -5.99 5.10 12.64
CA ALA A 162 -7.12 6.04 12.69
C ALA A 162 -7.22 6.73 14.05
N LEU A 163 -6.97 6.00 15.15
CA LEU A 163 -6.92 6.58 16.49
C LEU A 163 -5.74 7.53 16.66
N GLU A 164 -4.56 7.22 16.11
CA GLU A 164 -3.41 8.14 16.07
C GLU A 164 -3.71 9.45 15.32
N GLU A 165 -4.63 9.39 14.37
CA GLU A 165 -5.14 10.55 13.63
C GLU A 165 -6.41 11.14 14.26
N ASN A 166 -6.85 10.72 15.45
CA ASN A 166 -8.07 11.21 16.12
C ASN A 166 -9.33 11.11 15.23
N ILE A 167 -9.49 9.97 14.55
CA ILE A 167 -10.65 9.58 13.73
C ILE A 167 -11.42 8.48 14.48
N GLN A 168 -12.73 8.63 14.62
CA GLN A 168 -13.59 7.74 15.43
C GLN A 168 -14.49 6.83 14.57
N LEU A 169 -14.65 7.12 13.28
CA LEU A 169 -15.48 6.35 12.36
C LEU A 169 -14.75 6.18 11.02
N LEU A 170 -14.81 4.98 10.45
CA LEU A 170 -14.31 4.70 9.11
C LEU A 170 -15.41 4.00 8.30
N GLU A 171 -15.78 4.60 7.18
CA GLU A 171 -16.59 3.95 6.16
C GLU A 171 -15.73 3.76 4.91
N SER A 172 -15.63 2.51 4.45
CA SER A 172 -14.80 2.15 3.31
C SER A 172 -15.58 1.43 2.24
N ARG A 173 -15.20 1.67 1.00
CA ARG A 173 -15.64 0.91 -0.16
C ARG A 173 -14.80 -0.35 -0.24
N THR A 174 -15.46 -1.50 -0.13
CA THR A 174 -14.79 -2.78 -0.32
C THR A 174 -14.57 -3.05 -1.81
N GLY A 175 -13.32 -3.33 -2.16
CA GLY A 175 -12.89 -3.84 -3.47
C GLY A 175 -12.32 -5.25 -3.38
N LEU A 176 -12.29 -5.84 -2.17
CA LEU A 176 -11.87 -7.21 -1.93
C LEU A 176 -13.03 -8.16 -2.24
N PHE A 177 -13.37 -8.25 -3.52
CA PHE A 177 -14.24 -9.31 -4.01
C PHE A 177 -13.50 -10.64 -3.92
N GLY A 178 -14.03 -11.55 -3.12
CA GLY A 178 -13.54 -12.91 -2.97
C GLY A 178 -13.34 -13.33 -1.51
N ASN A 179 -13.45 -14.63 -1.31
CA ASN A 179 -13.27 -15.29 -0.02
C ASN A 179 -11.86 -15.10 0.57
N LEU A 180 -11.80 -15.07 1.90
CA LEU A 180 -10.56 -15.18 2.67
C LEU A 180 -9.90 -16.53 2.42
N PHE A 181 -8.62 -16.67 2.70
CA PHE A 181 -7.93 -17.95 2.64
C PHE A 181 -6.94 -18.12 3.79
N TYR A 182 -6.59 -19.37 4.05
CA TYR A 182 -5.49 -19.77 4.92
C TYR A 182 -4.69 -20.91 4.27
N PHE A 183 -3.55 -21.27 4.85
CA PHE A 183 -2.82 -22.49 4.48
C PHE A 183 -3.13 -23.59 5.47
N ASP A 184 -3.55 -24.77 5.00
CA ASP A 184 -3.75 -25.92 5.86
C ASP A 184 -2.41 -26.54 6.34
N GLU A 185 -2.51 -27.63 7.09
CA GLU A 185 -1.36 -28.39 7.60
C GLU A 185 -0.42 -28.87 6.48
N ASN A 186 -0.99 -29.23 5.33
CA ASN A 186 -0.26 -29.65 4.12
C ASN A 186 0.29 -28.46 3.32
N GLY A 187 0.00 -27.22 3.74
CA GLY A 187 0.39 -25.99 3.07
C GLY A 187 -0.38 -25.68 1.80
N LEU A 188 -1.54 -26.29 1.61
CA LEU A 188 -2.46 -25.97 0.53
C LEU A 188 -3.31 -24.75 0.89
N ARG A 189 -3.57 -23.91 -0.11
CA ARG A 189 -4.42 -22.73 0.05
C ARG A 189 -5.89 -23.16 0.12
N VAL A 190 -6.50 -23.00 1.29
CA VAL A 190 -7.92 -23.28 1.53
C VAL A 190 -8.69 -21.96 1.56
N THR A 191 -9.78 -21.91 0.81
CA THR A 191 -10.64 -20.72 0.70
C THR A 191 -11.78 -20.84 1.71
N MET A 192 -11.96 -19.81 2.54
CA MET A 192 -13.04 -19.69 3.52
C MET A 192 -14.24 -19.06 2.84
N ASN A 193 -15.33 -19.83 2.63
CA ASN A 193 -16.58 -19.24 2.18
C ASN A 193 -17.09 -18.28 3.26
N ALA A 194 -17.29 -17.02 2.88
CA ALA A 194 -17.97 -16.03 3.72
C ALA A 194 -19.47 -16.33 3.81
#